data_AF-A0A357SYK4-F1
#
_entry.id   AF-A0A357SYK4-F1
#
_cell.length_a   1.000
_cell.length_b   1.000
_cell.length_c   1.000
_cell.angle_alpha   90.00
_cell.angle_beta   90.00
_cell.angle_gamma   90.00
#
_symmetry.space_group_name_H-M   'P 1'
#
loop_
_entity.id
_entity.type
_entity.pdbx_description
1 polymer ?
#
loop_
_entity_poly.entity_id
_entity_poly.type
_entity_poly.pdbx_seq_one_letter_code
_entity_poly.pdbx_strand_id
1 'polypeptide(L)'
;MVIIDEDRIKQAIEIAVNTTSLKALASLPEMDEMELVNIYDNLNPTGDSLKMVLFNVERGTYCEEIEAYMRYHPALKEAEIVFFNELDYGLLRTGNINTAAELSKRLQMNYVFGIEFMELTIGYKNNLIAYGKNKEAFHGNAIMSRHKLYDPMILRLPLVYDWFNDKQKRFGTRIALFAKTMIYDKEIGLICTHLENRVSPEEREV
;
A
#
# COMPACT_ATOMS: atom_id res chain seq x y z
N MET A 1 -8.82 0.43 -8.93
CA MET A 1 -9.56 -0.37 -7.92
C MET A 1 -11.03 0.04 -7.84
N VAL A 2 -11.88 -0.81 -7.27
CA VAL A 2 -13.32 -0.60 -7.11
C VAL A 2 -13.64 0.32 -5.91
N ILE A 3 -14.65 1.18 -6.06
CA ILE A 3 -15.23 1.95 -4.94
C ILE A 3 -16.24 1.04 -4.22
N ILE A 4 -16.06 0.87 -2.91
CA ILE A 4 -17.00 0.08 -2.09
C ILE A 4 -18.24 0.92 -1.79
N ASP A 5 -19.41 0.30 -1.94
CA ASP A 5 -20.69 0.90 -1.60
C ASP A 5 -20.79 1.31 -0.12
N GLU A 6 -21.37 2.47 0.15
CA GLU A 6 -21.41 3.06 1.49
C GLU A 6 -22.19 2.19 2.49
N ASP A 7 -23.26 1.53 2.06
CA ASP A 7 -24.07 0.69 2.95
C ASP A 7 -23.32 -0.60 3.31
N ARG A 8 -22.51 -1.14 2.39
CA ARG A 8 -21.59 -2.25 2.70
C ARG A 8 -20.49 -1.84 3.67
N ILE A 9 -19.95 -0.62 3.55
CA ILE A 9 -18.99 -0.10 4.53
C ILE A 9 -19.65 0.01 5.92
N LYS A 10 -20.88 0.53 6.00
CA LYS A 10 -21.62 0.62 7.28
C LYS A 10 -21.86 -0.76 7.90
N GLN A 11 -22.26 -1.75 7.10
CA GLN A 11 -22.42 -3.13 7.57
C GLN A 11 -21.10 -3.72 8.08
N ALA A 12 -20.01 -3.53 7.35
CA ALA A 12 -18.69 -3.99 7.78
C ALA A 12 -18.26 -3.33 9.11
N ILE A 13 -18.57 -2.05 9.30
CA ILE A 13 -18.33 -1.33 10.55
C ILE A 13 -19.17 -1.91 11.69
N GLU A 14 -20.45 -2.24 11.47
CA GLU A 14 -21.29 -2.90 12.47
C GLU A 14 -20.72 -4.27 12.87
N ILE A 15 -20.23 -5.06 11.91
CA ILE A 15 -19.53 -6.32 12.20
C ILE A 15 -18.28 -6.05 13.03
N ALA A 16 -17.47 -5.05 12.68
CA ALA A 16 -16.23 -4.73 13.39
C ALA A 16 -16.49 -4.24 14.83
N VAL A 17 -17.53 -3.42 15.06
CA VAL A 17 -17.96 -2.98 16.40
C VAL A 17 -18.31 -4.16 17.30
N ASN A 18 -18.99 -5.17 16.74
CA ASN A 18 -19.44 -6.34 17.49
C ASN A 18 -18.39 -7.47 17.53
N THR A 19 -17.32 -7.37 16.75
CA THR A 19 -16.29 -8.41 16.63
C THR A 19 -14.87 -7.86 16.48
N THR A 20 -14.31 -7.85 15.26
CA THR A 20 -12.96 -7.39 14.89
C THR A 20 -12.98 -6.88 13.45
N SER A 21 -12.04 -6.02 13.08
CA SER A 21 -11.85 -5.63 11.68
C SER A 21 -11.54 -6.82 10.77
N LEU A 22 -10.83 -7.84 11.26
CA LEU A 22 -10.53 -9.06 10.51
C LEU A 22 -11.79 -9.85 10.10
N LYS A 23 -12.77 -10.01 11.00
CA LYS A 23 -14.02 -10.70 10.64
C LYS A 23 -14.84 -9.90 9.63
N ALA A 24 -14.83 -8.58 9.77
CA ALA A 24 -15.55 -7.72 8.86
C ALA A 24 -14.92 -7.70 7.45
N LEU A 25 -13.60 -7.87 7.33
CA LEU A 25 -12.90 -7.96 6.02
C LEU A 25 -13.53 -9.02 5.11
N ALA A 26 -14.04 -10.12 5.67
CA ALA A 26 -14.72 -11.16 4.90
C ALA A 26 -15.95 -10.67 4.12
N SER A 27 -16.54 -9.53 4.50
CA SER A 27 -17.64 -8.89 3.76
C SER A 27 -17.20 -7.91 2.67
N LEU A 28 -15.90 -7.59 2.61
CA LEU A 28 -15.30 -6.61 1.69
C LEU A 28 -14.17 -7.26 0.85
N PRO A 29 -14.49 -8.17 -0.10
CA PRO A 29 -13.48 -8.79 -0.96
C PRO A 29 -12.64 -7.79 -1.77
N GLU A 30 -13.15 -6.58 -2.00
CA GLU A 30 -12.41 -5.49 -2.65
C GLU A 30 -11.14 -5.12 -1.89
N MET A 31 -11.07 -5.39 -0.59
CA MET A 31 -9.89 -5.15 0.23
C MET A 31 -8.72 -6.07 -0.15
N ASP A 32 -8.97 -7.17 -0.85
CA ASP A 32 -7.96 -8.10 -1.39
C ASP A 32 -7.61 -7.80 -2.86
N GLU A 33 -8.22 -6.77 -3.47
CA GLU A 33 -7.85 -6.33 -4.80
C GLU A 33 -6.45 -5.71 -4.83
N MET A 34 -5.80 -5.85 -5.98
CA MET A 34 -4.52 -5.23 -6.28
C MET A 34 -4.64 -4.44 -7.58
N GLU A 35 -3.96 -3.29 -7.64
CA GLU A 35 -3.80 -2.54 -8.88
C GLU A 35 -2.42 -2.80 -9.47
N LEU A 36 -2.36 -3.56 -10.57
CA LEU A 36 -1.15 -3.82 -11.34
C LEU A 36 -1.13 -2.97 -12.61
N VAL A 37 -0.07 -2.19 -12.79
CA VAL A 37 0.14 -1.37 -13.99
C VAL A 37 1.53 -1.63 -14.56
N ASN A 38 1.53 -2.05 -15.83
CA ASN A 38 2.69 -2.51 -16.57
C ASN A 38 2.86 -1.70 -17.87
N ILE A 39 3.10 -0.39 -17.76
CA ILE A 39 3.17 0.52 -18.92
C ILE A 39 4.59 0.89 -19.34
N TYR A 40 5.57 0.66 -18.47
CA TYR A 40 6.98 0.97 -18.71
C TYR A 40 7.74 -0.30 -19.09
N ASP A 41 8.63 -0.18 -20.06
CA ASP A 41 9.50 -1.25 -20.54
C ASP A 41 10.95 -0.76 -20.42
N ASN A 42 11.31 -0.37 -19.19
CA ASN A 42 12.28 0.71 -19.06
C ASN A 42 13.73 0.28 -19.14
N LEU A 43 14.09 -1.01 -19.09
CA LEU A 43 15.48 -1.41 -19.19
C LEU A 43 15.68 -2.81 -19.75
N ASN A 44 16.64 -2.95 -20.67
CA ASN A 44 17.49 -4.14 -20.68
C ASN A 44 18.49 -3.94 -19.55
N PRO A 45 18.47 -4.74 -18.48
CA PRO A 45 19.35 -4.50 -17.35
C PRO A 45 20.78 -4.82 -17.80
N THR A 46 21.69 -3.83 -17.71
CA THR A 46 23.04 -3.87 -18.31
C THR A 46 24.18 -4.05 -17.31
N GLY A 47 23.87 -4.24 -16.03
CA GLY A 47 24.85 -4.40 -14.95
C GLY A 47 24.89 -5.79 -14.32
N ASP A 48 25.74 -5.95 -13.30
CA ASP A 48 25.88 -7.22 -12.56
C ASP A 48 25.22 -7.18 -11.16
N SER A 49 24.53 -6.09 -10.84
CA SER A 49 23.94 -5.85 -9.51
C SER A 49 22.53 -5.26 -9.62
N LEU A 50 21.63 -5.74 -8.76
CA LEU A 50 20.28 -5.21 -8.60
C LEU A 50 20.25 -4.18 -7.45
N LYS A 51 19.80 -2.95 -7.73
CA LYS A 51 19.55 -1.95 -6.67
C LYS A 51 18.08 -1.93 -6.28
N MET A 52 17.82 -2.14 -4.99
CA MET A 52 16.48 -2.10 -4.40
C MET A 52 16.42 -1.08 -3.27
N VAL A 53 15.26 -0.41 -3.13
CA VAL A 53 15.00 0.56 -2.06
C VAL A 53 13.73 0.16 -1.32
N LEU A 54 13.75 0.26 0.01
CA LEU A 54 12.54 0.26 0.84
C LEU A 54 12.35 1.68 1.39
N PHE A 55 11.17 2.25 1.20
CA PHE A 55 10.87 3.61 1.63
C PHE A 55 9.45 3.71 2.16
N ASN A 56 9.32 3.91 3.48
CA ASN A 56 8.07 4.39 4.07
C ASN A 56 7.92 5.89 3.76
N VAL A 57 6.91 6.23 2.97
CA VAL A 57 6.70 7.59 2.44
C VAL A 57 5.61 8.37 3.16
N GLU A 58 5.20 7.90 4.34
CA GLU A 58 4.24 8.57 5.22
C GLU A 58 3.01 9.11 4.45
N ARG A 59 2.26 8.17 3.87
CA ARG A 59 1.00 8.38 3.12
C ARG A 59 1.18 8.86 1.68
N GLY A 60 2.42 9.05 1.21
CA GLY A 60 2.69 9.56 -0.13
C GLY A 60 2.29 11.02 -0.33
N THR A 61 2.24 11.80 0.75
CA THR A 61 1.72 13.18 0.78
C THR A 61 2.51 14.13 -0.11
N TYR A 62 3.81 13.89 -0.28
CA TYR A 62 4.78 14.79 -0.93
C TYR A 62 5.37 14.14 -2.18
N CYS A 63 4.52 13.82 -3.17
CA CYS A 63 4.93 13.06 -4.36
C CYS A 63 6.09 13.73 -5.14
N GLU A 64 6.16 15.07 -5.17
CA GLU A 64 7.22 15.80 -5.88
C GLU A 64 8.56 15.68 -5.17
N GLU A 65 8.56 15.81 -3.85
CA GLU A 65 9.73 15.68 -3.01
C GLU A 65 10.23 14.24 -2.96
N ILE A 66 9.31 13.27 -2.87
CA ILE A 66 9.64 11.84 -2.96
C ILE A 66 10.30 11.55 -4.31
N GLU A 67 9.74 12.05 -5.42
CA GLU A 67 10.35 11.91 -6.75
C GLU A 67 11.76 12.49 -6.78
N ALA A 68 11.93 13.75 -6.34
CA ALA A 68 13.22 14.41 -6.31
C ALA A 68 14.24 13.61 -5.48
N TYR A 69 13.83 13.09 -4.32
CA TYR A 69 14.69 12.28 -3.48
C TYR A 69 15.11 10.97 -4.17
N MET A 70 14.16 10.26 -4.79
CA MET A 70 14.43 9.04 -5.54
C MET A 70 15.33 9.27 -6.77
N ARG A 71 15.21 10.42 -7.44
CA ARG A 71 15.99 10.74 -8.65
C ARG A 71 17.41 11.23 -8.34
N TYR A 72 17.57 12.03 -7.30
CA TYR A 72 18.82 12.77 -7.09
C TYR A 72 19.63 12.27 -5.89
N HIS A 73 19.02 11.61 -4.90
CA HIS A 73 19.78 11.13 -3.74
C HIS A 73 20.73 9.99 -4.15
N PRO A 74 22.04 10.07 -3.84
CA PRO A 74 23.03 9.08 -4.29
C PRO A 74 22.72 7.64 -3.90
N ALA A 75 22.10 7.43 -2.73
CA ALA A 75 21.73 6.09 -2.26
C ALA A 75 20.50 5.53 -2.98
N LEU A 76 19.60 6.38 -3.49
CA LEU A 76 18.30 5.96 -4.03
C LEU A 76 18.25 5.98 -5.55
N LYS A 77 19.02 6.88 -6.19
CA LYS A 77 19.09 6.97 -7.65
C LYS A 77 19.47 5.62 -8.27
N GLU A 78 18.93 5.36 -9.44
CA GLU A 78 19.07 4.09 -10.16
C GLU A 78 18.50 2.87 -9.42
N ALA A 79 17.60 3.06 -8.46
CA ALA A 79 16.79 1.94 -7.96
C ALA A 79 16.01 1.32 -9.13
N GLU A 80 16.15 -0.01 -9.26
CA GLU A 80 15.39 -0.79 -10.24
C GLU A 80 14.09 -1.29 -9.64
N ILE A 81 14.09 -1.57 -8.33
CA ILE A 81 12.93 -1.94 -7.54
C ILE A 81 12.79 -0.98 -6.36
N VAL A 82 11.55 -0.55 -6.09
CA VAL A 82 11.23 0.26 -4.91
C VAL A 82 10.04 -0.35 -4.19
N PHE A 83 10.21 -0.65 -2.91
CA PHE A 83 9.17 -1.05 -1.99
C PHE A 83 8.69 0.20 -1.26
N PHE A 84 7.50 0.68 -1.60
CA PHE A 84 6.89 1.80 -0.91
C PHE A 84 5.93 1.31 0.17
N ASN A 85 6.10 1.82 1.39
CA ASN A 85 5.13 1.66 2.46
C ASN A 85 4.33 2.94 2.66
N GLU A 86 3.10 2.78 3.15
CA GLU A 86 2.20 3.86 3.51
C GLU A 86 1.89 4.78 2.32
N LEU A 87 1.17 4.27 1.32
CA LEU A 87 0.66 5.04 0.20
C LEU A 87 -0.86 5.18 0.31
N ASP A 88 -1.36 6.37 0.05
CA ASP A 88 -2.79 6.64 0.02
C ASP A 88 -3.36 6.49 -1.40
N TYR A 89 -4.60 6.01 -1.46
CA TYR A 89 -5.43 6.04 -2.65
C TYR A 89 -6.80 6.60 -2.27
N GLY A 90 -7.08 7.81 -2.76
CA GLY A 90 -8.42 8.38 -2.66
C GLY A 90 -8.72 8.95 -1.29
N LEU A 91 -7.70 9.44 -0.58
CA LEU A 91 -7.84 10.10 0.71
C LEU A 91 -7.77 11.63 0.54
N LEU A 92 -8.64 12.35 1.25
CA LEU A 92 -8.75 13.81 1.10
C LEU A 92 -7.42 14.53 1.34
N ARG A 93 -6.61 14.04 2.29
CA ARG A 93 -5.32 14.64 2.67
C ARG A 93 -4.28 14.62 1.55
N THR A 94 -4.42 13.68 0.59
CA THR A 94 -3.58 13.61 -0.62
C THR A 94 -4.31 14.18 -1.84
N GLY A 95 -5.40 14.92 -1.63
CA GLY A 95 -6.20 15.47 -2.73
C GLY A 95 -7.04 14.42 -3.46
N ASN A 96 -7.34 13.29 -2.82
CA ASN A 96 -8.08 12.16 -3.39
C ASN A 96 -7.42 11.54 -4.64
N ILE A 97 -6.09 11.60 -4.73
CA ILE A 97 -5.33 10.94 -5.82
C ILE A 97 -4.94 9.51 -5.44
N ASN A 98 -4.55 8.71 -6.44
CA ASN A 98 -3.80 7.48 -6.24
C ASN A 98 -2.29 7.85 -6.21
N THR A 99 -1.70 7.88 -5.01
CA THR A 99 -0.29 8.29 -4.85
C THR A 99 0.68 7.28 -5.45
N ALA A 100 0.34 5.98 -5.47
CA ALA A 100 1.14 4.95 -6.13
C ALA A 100 1.18 5.18 -7.65
N ALA A 101 0.04 5.46 -8.27
CA ALA A 101 -0.04 5.77 -9.71
C ALA A 101 0.72 7.06 -10.06
N GLU A 102 0.61 8.10 -9.24
CA GLU A 102 1.31 9.37 -9.47
C GLU A 102 2.82 9.21 -9.35
N LEU A 103 3.31 8.51 -8.33
CA LEU A 103 4.72 8.17 -8.18
C LEU A 103 5.22 7.25 -9.29
N SER A 104 4.43 6.26 -9.70
CA SER A 104 4.72 5.40 -10.86
C SER A 104 4.92 6.23 -12.13
N LYS A 105 4.02 7.18 -12.38
CA LYS A 105 4.11 8.08 -13.53
C LYS A 105 5.36 8.96 -13.46
N ARG A 106 5.61 9.57 -12.30
CA ARG A 106 6.74 10.47 -12.06
C ARG A 106 8.06 9.75 -12.19
N LEU A 107 8.20 8.57 -11.60
CA LEU A 107 9.43 7.77 -11.61
C LEU A 107 9.60 6.91 -12.87
N GLN A 108 8.54 6.80 -13.68
CA GLN A 108 8.45 5.92 -14.84
C GLN A 108 8.72 4.46 -14.45
N MET A 109 7.97 3.95 -13.49
CA MET A 109 8.09 2.57 -13.01
C MET A 109 6.74 1.86 -13.07
N ASN A 110 6.74 0.60 -13.47
CA ASN A 110 5.59 -0.28 -13.30
C ASN A 110 5.31 -0.44 -11.81
N TYR A 111 4.08 -0.77 -11.44
CA TYR A 111 3.78 -1.00 -10.04
C TYR A 111 2.68 -2.02 -9.82
N VAL A 112 2.71 -2.63 -8.64
CA VAL A 112 1.53 -3.22 -8.00
C VAL A 112 1.27 -2.48 -6.70
N PHE A 113 0.03 -2.10 -6.45
CA PHE A 113 -0.45 -1.58 -5.17
C PHE A 113 -1.40 -2.59 -4.51
N GLY A 114 -1.22 -2.79 -3.21
CA GLY A 114 -2.07 -3.65 -2.39
C GLY A 114 -2.62 -2.92 -1.18
N ILE A 115 -3.88 -3.19 -0.85
CA ILE A 115 -4.62 -2.49 0.20
C ILE A 115 -4.33 -3.13 1.55
N GLU A 116 -3.82 -2.33 2.49
CA GLU A 116 -3.75 -2.74 3.89
C GLU A 116 -5.03 -2.39 4.62
N PHE A 117 -5.44 -1.12 4.47
CA PHE A 117 -6.54 -0.55 5.24
C PHE A 117 -7.44 0.35 4.39
N MET A 118 -8.71 0.42 4.80
CA MET A 118 -9.61 1.51 4.48
C MET A 118 -9.65 2.46 5.67
N GLU A 119 -9.36 3.74 5.46
CA GLU A 119 -9.50 4.74 6.52
C GLU A 119 -10.94 5.22 6.66
N LEU A 120 -11.42 5.21 7.89
CA LEU A 120 -12.79 5.61 8.18
C LEU A 120 -12.89 7.09 8.59
N THR A 121 -11.77 7.78 8.79
CA THR A 121 -11.74 9.18 9.25
C THR A 121 -11.15 10.15 8.22
N ILE A 122 -11.24 11.46 8.47
CA ILE A 122 -10.62 12.53 7.64
C ILE A 122 -9.11 12.69 7.93
N GLY A 123 -8.45 11.67 8.50
CA GLY A 123 -7.03 11.68 8.83
C GLY A 123 -6.68 12.13 10.26
N TYR A 124 -5.43 12.53 10.47
CA TYR A 124 -4.77 12.61 11.80
C TYR A 124 -5.50 13.40 12.90
N LYS A 125 -6.26 14.43 12.54
CA LYS A 125 -6.83 15.40 13.50
C LYS A 125 -8.32 15.25 13.71
N ASN A 126 -8.98 14.29 13.07
CA ASN A 126 -10.43 14.20 13.12
C ASN A 126 -10.89 12.79 13.49
N ASN A 127 -11.61 12.68 14.61
CA ASN A 127 -12.29 11.45 15.04
C ASN A 127 -13.65 11.27 14.34
N LEU A 128 -14.00 12.17 13.41
CA LEU A 128 -15.22 12.07 12.65
C LEU A 128 -15.07 10.96 11.61
N ILE A 129 -15.97 9.97 11.68
CA ILE A 129 -16.14 9.01 10.61
C ILE A 129 -16.63 9.79 9.39
N ALA A 130 -15.91 9.71 8.28
CA ALA A 130 -16.10 10.58 7.13
C ALA A 130 -16.41 9.81 5.87
N TYR A 131 -17.67 9.42 5.78
CA TYR A 131 -18.25 8.95 4.54
C TYR A 131 -18.34 10.11 3.54
N GLY A 132 -17.97 9.86 2.29
CA GLY A 132 -18.18 10.79 1.16
C GLY A 132 -17.17 11.94 1.00
N LYS A 133 -16.18 12.10 1.90
CA LYS A 133 -15.09 13.09 1.72
C LYS A 133 -13.81 12.49 1.14
N ASN A 134 -13.48 11.28 1.59
CA ASN A 134 -12.52 10.42 0.92
C ASN A 134 -13.24 9.74 -0.25
N LYS A 135 -12.56 9.56 -1.38
CA LYS A 135 -13.13 8.92 -2.56
C LYS A 135 -13.08 7.39 -2.44
N GLU A 136 -11.89 6.80 -2.51
CA GLU A 136 -11.68 5.37 -2.28
C GLU A 136 -11.31 5.03 -0.83
N ALA A 137 -10.63 5.96 -0.15
CA ALA A 137 -10.21 5.85 1.25
C ALA A 137 -9.22 4.71 1.56
N PHE A 138 -8.46 4.21 0.59
CA PHE A 138 -7.52 3.13 0.81
C PHE A 138 -6.12 3.62 1.21
N HIS A 139 -5.44 2.79 1.98
CA HIS A 139 -4.06 2.95 2.42
C HIS A 139 -3.35 1.61 2.32
N GLY A 140 -2.13 1.59 1.80
CA GLY A 140 -1.39 0.34 1.68
C GLY A 140 0.03 0.48 1.16
N ASN A 141 0.51 -0.59 0.52
CA ASN A 141 1.89 -0.72 0.08
C ASN A 141 1.96 -0.87 -1.45
N ALA A 142 3.11 -0.50 -2.03
CA ALA A 142 3.37 -0.76 -3.44
C ALA A 142 4.75 -1.39 -3.66
N ILE A 143 4.84 -2.23 -4.68
CA ILE A 143 6.10 -2.64 -5.30
C ILE A 143 6.17 -1.90 -6.63
N MET A 144 7.21 -1.09 -6.84
CA MET A 144 7.51 -0.46 -8.12
C MET A 144 8.73 -1.11 -8.75
N SER A 145 8.72 -1.22 -10.08
CA SER A 145 9.79 -1.85 -10.85
C SER A 145 10.01 -1.15 -12.19
N ARG A 146 11.26 -1.02 -12.61
CA ARG A 146 11.58 -0.64 -14.00
C ARG A 146 11.27 -1.77 -15.00
N HIS A 147 11.11 -2.99 -14.49
CA HIS A 147 10.77 -4.23 -15.20
C HIS A 147 9.28 -4.56 -15.04
N LYS A 148 8.71 -5.41 -15.89
CA LYS A 148 7.30 -5.84 -15.75
C LYS A 148 7.12 -6.67 -14.48
N LEU A 149 5.98 -6.49 -13.84
CA LEU A 149 5.55 -7.22 -12.66
C LEU A 149 4.48 -8.25 -13.03
N TYR A 150 4.51 -9.43 -12.45
CA TYR A 150 3.52 -10.49 -12.71
C TYR A 150 3.21 -11.27 -11.44
N ASP A 151 2.15 -12.07 -11.51
CA ASP A 151 1.62 -12.92 -10.43
C ASP A 151 1.50 -12.19 -9.07
N PRO A 152 0.85 -11.01 -9.01
CA PRO A 152 0.71 -10.31 -7.75
C PRO A 152 -0.20 -11.08 -6.79
N MET A 153 0.12 -11.03 -5.50
CA MET A 153 -0.67 -11.67 -4.44
C MET A 153 -0.61 -10.85 -3.16
N ILE A 154 -1.71 -10.80 -2.42
CA ILE A 154 -1.74 -10.27 -1.05
C ILE A 154 -1.85 -11.44 -0.07
N LEU A 155 -1.00 -11.43 0.96
CA LEU A 155 -1.19 -12.22 2.17
C LEU A 155 -1.51 -11.28 3.33
N ARG A 156 -2.68 -11.43 3.95
CA ARG A 156 -3.02 -10.71 5.18
C ARG A 156 -2.23 -11.27 6.35
N LEU A 157 -1.53 -10.40 7.07
CA LEU A 157 -0.80 -10.78 8.27
C LEU A 157 -1.76 -10.91 9.46
N PRO A 158 -1.40 -11.69 10.50
CA PRO A 158 -2.22 -11.84 11.69
C PRO A 158 -2.60 -10.49 12.32
N LEU A 159 -3.84 -10.39 12.80
CA LEU A 159 -4.33 -9.23 13.52
C LEU A 159 -3.76 -9.22 14.94
N VAL A 160 -2.65 -8.52 15.15
CA VAL A 160 -2.01 -8.31 16.46
C VAL A 160 -2.44 -7.00 17.13
N TYR A 161 -2.78 -5.97 16.35
CA TYR A 161 -3.39 -4.74 16.84
C TYR A 161 -4.53 -4.30 15.92
N ASP A 162 -5.73 -4.11 16.49
CA ASP A 162 -6.90 -3.71 15.72
C ASP A 162 -7.04 -2.18 15.66
N TRP A 163 -6.54 -1.60 14.56
CA TRP A 163 -6.63 -0.17 14.26
C TRP A 163 -8.06 0.35 14.15
N PHE A 164 -9.07 -0.52 14.06
CA PHE A 164 -10.46 -0.10 14.14
C PHE A 164 -10.79 0.53 15.51
N ASN A 165 -10.08 0.13 16.57
CA ASN A 165 -10.29 0.64 17.92
C ASN A 165 -9.45 1.89 18.23
N ASP A 166 -8.61 2.35 17.30
CA ASP A 166 -7.81 3.56 17.46
C ASP A 166 -8.65 4.83 17.26
N LYS A 167 -8.08 6.01 17.57
CA LYS A 167 -8.66 7.32 17.25
C LYS A 167 -8.72 7.52 15.73
N GLN A 168 -7.67 7.12 15.03
CA GLN A 168 -7.67 7.03 13.58
C GLN A 168 -8.19 5.67 13.17
N LYS A 169 -9.51 5.53 13.15
CA LYS A 169 -10.16 4.25 12.83
C LYS A 169 -9.83 3.83 11.41
N ARG A 170 -9.25 2.64 11.29
CA ARG A 170 -8.97 1.99 10.02
C ARG A 170 -9.51 0.58 10.04
N PHE A 171 -9.95 0.16 8.87
CA PHE A 171 -10.49 -1.17 8.65
C PHE A 171 -9.50 -1.96 7.82
N GLY A 172 -8.99 -3.09 8.31
CA GLY A 172 -8.03 -3.91 7.57
C GLY A 172 -6.94 -4.52 8.44
N THR A 173 -5.89 -5.01 7.79
CA THR A 173 -4.73 -5.63 8.44
C THR A 173 -3.46 -5.22 7.71
N ARG A 174 -2.30 -5.40 8.35
CA ARG A 174 -1.04 -5.41 7.62
C ARG A 174 -1.05 -6.52 6.56
N ILE A 175 -0.27 -6.32 5.52
CA ILE A 175 -0.11 -7.29 4.44
C ILE A 175 1.36 -7.58 4.14
N ALA A 176 1.60 -8.74 3.55
CA ALA A 176 2.72 -8.96 2.66
C ALA A 176 2.18 -8.91 1.22
N LEU A 177 2.65 -7.95 0.43
CA LEU A 177 2.35 -7.81 -0.98
C LEU A 177 3.46 -8.51 -1.78
N PHE A 178 3.08 -9.43 -2.64
CA PHE A 178 3.96 -10.22 -3.47
C PHE A 178 3.84 -9.77 -4.93
N ALA A 179 4.94 -9.87 -5.65
CA ALA A 179 4.97 -9.88 -7.10
C ALA A 179 6.20 -10.64 -7.57
N LYS A 180 6.23 -10.97 -8.85
CA LYS A 180 7.41 -11.48 -9.52
C LYS A 180 7.86 -10.54 -10.62
N THR A 181 9.13 -10.60 -10.97
CA THR A 181 9.69 -9.84 -12.09
C THR A 181 10.83 -10.59 -12.76
N MET A 182 11.08 -10.33 -14.04
CA MET A 182 12.23 -10.88 -14.77
C MET A 182 13.35 -9.84 -14.81
N ILE A 183 14.52 -10.17 -14.26
CA ILE A 183 15.70 -9.31 -14.30
C ILE A 183 16.91 -10.19 -14.61
N TYR A 184 17.74 -9.79 -15.59
CA TYR A 184 18.92 -10.56 -16.02
C TYR A 184 18.59 -12.03 -16.35
N ASP A 185 17.49 -12.25 -17.07
CA ASP A 185 16.94 -13.58 -17.42
C ASP A 185 16.63 -14.50 -16.23
N LYS A 186 16.44 -13.92 -15.04
CA LYS A 186 16.06 -14.64 -13.82
C LYS A 186 14.71 -14.15 -13.30
N GLU A 187 13.87 -15.10 -12.91
CA GLU A 187 12.65 -14.81 -12.13
C GLU A 187 13.06 -14.44 -10.70
N ILE A 188 12.62 -13.28 -10.25
CA ILE A 188 12.86 -12.77 -8.90
C ILE A 188 11.51 -12.55 -8.21
N GLY A 189 11.33 -13.19 -7.05
CA GLY A 189 10.21 -12.94 -6.15
C GLY A 189 10.45 -11.69 -5.30
N LEU A 190 9.45 -10.81 -5.26
CA LEU A 190 9.46 -9.54 -4.52
C LEU A 190 8.38 -9.59 -3.44
N ILE A 191 8.72 -9.14 -2.22
CA ILE A 191 7.80 -9.11 -1.10
C ILE A 191 7.92 -7.75 -0.38
N CYS A 192 6.85 -6.96 -0.39
CA CYS A 192 6.74 -5.72 0.36
C CYS A 192 5.91 -5.96 1.62
N THR A 193 6.45 -5.61 2.79
CA THR A 193 5.70 -5.67 4.04
C THR A 193 5.97 -4.45 4.91
N HIS A 194 4.97 -4.07 5.68
CA HIS A 194 5.07 -3.11 6.76
C HIS A 194 4.50 -3.78 8.02
N LEU A 195 5.38 -4.20 8.93
CA LEU A 195 4.99 -4.97 10.10
C LEU A 195 4.28 -4.08 11.13
N GLU A 196 3.47 -4.70 11.99
CA GLU A 196 2.76 -3.96 13.03
C GLU A 196 3.74 -3.37 14.06
N ASN A 197 3.62 -2.08 14.33
CA ASN A 197 4.47 -1.37 15.27
C ASN A 197 3.83 -1.26 16.67
N ARG A 198 2.53 -1.55 16.81
CA ARG A 198 1.79 -1.61 18.06
C ARG A 198 1.82 -3.01 18.69
N VAL A 199 3.02 -3.56 18.85
CA VAL A 199 3.24 -4.92 19.38
C VAL A 199 4.32 -4.87 20.46
N SER A 200 4.05 -5.46 21.62
CA SER A 200 5.05 -5.62 22.69
C SER A 200 6.19 -6.55 22.23
N PRO A 201 7.36 -6.56 22.90
CA PRO A 201 8.38 -7.55 22.61
C PRO A 201 7.89 -9.00 22.73
N GLU A 202 7.07 -9.32 23.74
CA GLU A 202 6.56 -10.70 23.94
C GLU A 202 5.63 -11.13 22.80
N GLU A 203 4.79 -10.23 22.31
CA GLU A 203 3.85 -10.50 21.22
C GLU A 203 4.53 -10.68 19.85
N ARG A 204 5.85 -10.42 19.74
CA ARG A 204 6.65 -10.66 18.51
C ARG A 204 7.25 -12.07 18.43
N GLU A 205 7.25 -12.82 19.52
CA GLU A 205 7.85 -14.16 19.58
C GLU A 205 6.86 -15.28 19.21
N VAL A 206 5.61 -14.93 18.88
CA VAL A 206 4.48 -15.83 18.60
C VAL A 206 4.19 -15.92 17.11
#